data_AF-A0A699TVJ9-F1
#
_entry.id   AF-A0A699TVJ9-F1
#
_cell.length_a   1.000
_cell.length_b   1.000
_cell.length_c   1.000
_cell.angle_alpha   90.00
_cell.angle_beta   90.00
_cell.angle_gamma   90.00
#
_symmetry.space_group_name_H-M   'P 1'
#
loop_
_entity.id
_entity.type
_entity.pdbx_description
1 polymer ?
#
loop_
_entity_poly.entity_id
_entity_poly.type
_entity_poly.pdbx_seq_one_letter_code
_entity_poly.pdbx_strand_id
1 'polypeptide(L)'
;AQDYALWDVIENGNSFVPVTQTTMAEGGAITTTISSPITAEENIKKKNDVKARSMLLMTLPNEHLMTFNQYKDAKILFAALETRFGGNEATKKI
;
A
#
# COMPACT_ATOMS: atom_id res chain seq x y z
N ALA A 1 -15.03 -17.00 5.03
CA ALA A 1 -14.34 -16.59 6.28
C ALA A 1 -12.87 -17.04 6.33
N GLN A 2 -12.29 -17.52 5.21
CA GLN A 2 -10.88 -17.95 5.14
C GLN A 2 -9.99 -16.93 4.41
N ASP A 3 -10.59 -15.89 3.81
CA ASP A 3 -9.87 -14.96 2.93
C ASP A 3 -9.04 -13.91 3.69
N TYR A 4 -9.29 -13.71 4.99
CA TYR A 4 -8.51 -12.79 5.82
C TYR A 4 -7.17 -13.37 6.29
N ALA A 5 -7.03 -14.70 6.37
CA ALA A 5 -5.79 -15.35 6.83
C ALA A 5 -4.66 -15.28 5.80
N LEU A 6 -4.97 -15.09 4.51
CA LEU A 6 -3.98 -14.96 3.45
C LEU A 6 -3.31 -13.57 3.45
N TRP A 7 -4.03 -12.53 3.87
CA TRP A 7 -3.51 -11.17 3.94
C TRP A 7 -2.49 -10.99 5.09
N ASP A 8 -2.73 -11.65 6.24
CA ASP A 8 -1.79 -11.68 7.36
C ASP A 8 -0.46 -12.36 7.01
N VAL A 9 -0.46 -13.37 6.12
CA VAL A 9 0.77 -14.08 5.71
C VAL A 9 1.60 -13.26 4.72
N ILE A 10 0.95 -12.48 3.85
CA ILE A 10 1.64 -11.61 2.87
C ILE A 10 2.20 -10.35 3.55
N GLU A 11 1.51 -9.83 4.57
CA GLU A 11 1.97 -8.67 5.36
C GLU A 11 3.07 -9.03 6.37
N ASN A 12 3.04 -10.25 6.95
CA ASN A 12 4.11 -10.78 7.81
C ASN A 12 5.25 -11.49 7.05
N GLY A 13 5.32 -11.37 5.73
CA GLY A 13 6.44 -11.82 4.89
C GLY A 13 7.71 -11.00 5.11
N ASN A 14 8.10 -10.79 6.36
CA ASN A 14 9.30 -10.13 6.81
C ASN A 14 10.49 -11.08 6.62
N SER A 15 10.88 -11.31 5.36
CA SER A 15 12.19 -11.86 5.04
C SER A 15 13.13 -10.71 4.76
N PHE A 16 13.58 -10.04 5.83
CA PHE A 16 14.79 -9.23 5.75
C PHE A 16 15.96 -10.19 5.54
N VAL A 17 16.27 -10.48 4.28
CA VAL A 17 17.58 -10.99 3.89
C VAL A 17 18.29 -9.81 3.23
N PRO A 18 19.27 -9.16 3.89
CA PRO A 18 20.12 -8.22 3.20
C PRO A 18 20.85 -9.01 2.10
N VAL A 19 20.46 -8.78 0.84
CA VAL A 19 21.18 -9.34 -0.31
C VAL A 19 22.48 -8.55 -0.42
N THR A 20 23.56 -9.13 0.10
CA THR A 20 24.92 -8.66 -0.11
C THR A 20 25.38 -9.11 -1.49
N GLN A 21 25.38 -8.19 -2.46
CA GLN A 21 26.05 -8.45 -3.74
C GLN A 21 27.52 -8.07 -3.59
N THR A 22 28.37 -9.09 -3.48
CA THR A 22 29.83 -8.94 -3.62
C THR A 22 30.15 -9.01 -5.11
N THR A 23 30.52 -7.88 -5.70
CA THR A 23 31.08 -7.86 -7.05
C THR A 23 32.57 -7.61 -6.97
N MET A 24 33.36 -8.43 -7.68
CA MET A 24 34.78 -8.16 -7.89
C MET A 24 34.91 -7.23 -9.08
N ALA A 25 35.38 -6.00 -8.85
CA ALA A 25 35.78 -5.12 -9.93
C ALA A 25 37.04 -5.70 -10.62
N GLU A 26 37.23 -5.42 -11.91
CA GLU A 26 38.29 -5.99 -12.77
C GLU A 26 39.74 -5.65 -12.36
N GLY A 27 39.94 -5.02 -11.20
CA GLY A 27 41.24 -4.81 -10.54
C GLY A 27 41.44 -5.59 -9.24
N GLY A 28 40.59 -6.58 -8.93
CA GLY A 28 40.67 -7.38 -7.70
C GLY A 28 40.08 -6.72 -6.45
N ALA A 29 39.49 -5.52 -6.59
CA ALA A 29 38.78 -4.86 -5.50
C ALA A 29 37.38 -5.48 -5.33
N ILE A 30 37.11 -6.00 -4.14
CA ILE A 30 35.79 -6.48 -3.71
C ILE A 30 34.95 -5.28 -3.26
N THR A 31 33.87 -4.97 -3.99
CA THR A 31 32.89 -3.97 -3.57
C THR A 31 31.64 -4.67 -3.06
N THR A 32 31.35 -4.52 -1.78
CA THR A 32 30.11 -4.99 -1.15
C THR A 32 29.08 -3.87 -1.21
N THR A 33 28.18 -3.91 -2.18
CA THR A 33 27.04 -2.98 -2.22
C THR A 33 25.93 -3.52 -1.33
N ILE A 34 25.69 -2.87 -0.20
CA ILE A 34 24.50 -3.09 0.61
C ILE A 34 23.35 -2.37 -0.09
N SER A 35 22.38 -3.12 -0.60
CA SER A 35 21.16 -2.54 -1.16
C SER A 35 20.46 -1.71 -0.08
N SER A 36 20.32 -0.41 -0.35
CA SER A 36 19.94 0.64 0.60
C SER A 36 18.49 0.53 1.13
N PRO A 37 18.13 1.20 2.24
CA PRO A 37 16.86 1.06 2.97
C PRO A 37 15.63 1.68 2.27
N ILE A 38 15.67 1.79 0.94
CA ILE A 38 14.57 2.23 0.08
C ILE A 38 13.34 1.34 0.34
N THR A 39 13.57 0.06 0.64
CA THR A 39 12.57 -0.94 0.99
C THR A 39 11.91 -0.72 2.35
N ALA A 40 12.59 -0.14 3.35
CA ALA A 40 12.03 -0.01 4.70
C ALA A 40 10.91 1.05 4.75
N GLU A 41 11.16 2.20 4.13
CA GLU A 41 10.22 3.31 4.09
C GLU A 41 9.01 2.99 3.18
N GLU A 42 9.25 2.33 2.05
CA GLU A 42 8.19 1.84 1.16
C GLU A 42 7.32 0.76 1.82
N ASN A 43 7.90 -0.16 2.59
CA ASN A 43 7.14 -1.15 3.36
C ASN A 43 6.29 -0.49 4.44
N ILE A 44 6.83 0.50 5.16
CA ILE A 44 6.07 1.27 6.15
C ILE A 44 4.90 2.00 5.48
N LYS A 45 5.15 2.63 4.32
CA LYS A 45 4.12 3.32 3.54
C LYS A 45 3.03 2.34 3.07
N LYS A 46 3.41 1.16 2.56
CA LYS A 46 2.47 0.13 2.10
C LYS A 46 1.59 -0.40 3.24
N LYS A 47 2.18 -0.67 4.41
CA LYS A 47 1.42 -1.06 5.61
C LYS A 47 0.42 0.01 6.03
N ASN A 48 0.86 1.27 6.06
CA ASN A 48 -0.02 2.39 6.41
C ASN A 48 -1.15 2.57 5.39
N ASP A 49 -0.88 2.33 4.10
CA ASP A 49 -1.89 2.37 3.05
C ASP A 49 -2.92 1.26 3.20
N VAL A 50 -2.50 0.01 3.44
CA VAL A 50 -3.41 -1.12 3.72
C VAL A 50 -4.31 -0.82 4.92
N LYS A 51 -3.74 -0.30 6.01
CA LYS A 51 -4.49 0.09 7.20
C LYS A 51 -5.51 1.20 6.90
N ALA A 52 -5.10 2.23 6.15
CA ALA A 52 -5.99 3.32 5.77
C ALA A 52 -7.13 2.83 4.85
N ARG A 53 -6.83 1.95 3.87
CA ARG A 53 -7.85 1.33 3.00
C ARG A 53 -8.85 0.51 3.79
N SER A 54 -8.39 -0.36 4.69
CA SER A 54 -9.25 -1.16 5.54
C SER A 54 -10.21 -0.28 6.36
N MET A 55 -9.69 0.80 6.94
CA MET A 55 -10.49 1.74 7.73
C MET A 55 -11.51 2.51 6.87
N LEU A 56 -11.11 2.99 5.69
CA LEU A 56 -12.04 3.64 4.77
C LEU A 56 -13.16 2.70 4.31
N LEU A 57 -12.84 1.46 3.97
CA LEU A 57 -13.83 0.46 3.56
C LEU A 57 -14.79 0.13 4.72
N MET A 58 -14.29 -0.02 5.95
CA MET A 58 -15.12 -0.27 7.14
C MET A 58 -16.18 0.81 7.40
N THR A 59 -15.97 2.05 6.93
CA THR A 59 -16.94 3.14 7.07
C THR A 59 -18.07 3.08 6.03
N LEU A 60 -17.98 2.19 5.04
CA LEU A 60 -18.94 2.11 3.95
C LEU A 60 -20.02 1.05 4.21
N PRO A 61 -21.26 1.31 3.77
CA PRO A 61 -22.28 0.28 3.65
C PRO A 61 -21.84 -0.87 2.74
N ASN A 62 -22.27 -2.10 3.06
CA ASN A 62 -21.80 -3.33 2.41
C ASN A 62 -22.11 -3.38 0.90
N GLU A 63 -23.21 -2.75 0.48
CA GLU A 63 -23.62 -2.60 -0.92
C GLU A 63 -22.65 -1.77 -1.78
N HIS A 64 -21.77 -0.99 -1.15
CA HIS A 64 -20.82 -0.12 -1.85
C HIS A 64 -19.38 -0.64 -1.76
N LEU A 65 -19.08 -1.52 -0.79
CA LEU A 65 -17.76 -2.13 -0.61
C LEU A 65 -17.20 -2.74 -1.89
N MET A 66 -18.01 -3.51 -2.62
CA MET A 66 -17.54 -4.21 -3.82
C MET A 66 -17.08 -3.24 -4.93
N THR A 67 -17.72 -2.08 -5.05
CA THR A 67 -17.32 -1.03 -6.02
C THR A 67 -16.02 -0.34 -5.62
N PHE A 68 -15.73 -0.23 -4.32
CA PHE A 68 -14.59 0.50 -3.79
C PHE A 68 -13.36 -0.38 -3.51
N ASN A 69 -13.54 -1.71 -3.36
CA ASN A 69 -12.45 -2.66 -3.14
C ASN A 69 -11.43 -2.72 -4.30
N GLN A 70 -11.79 -2.24 -5.49
CA GLN A 70 -10.89 -2.21 -6.65
C GLN A 70 -9.71 -1.21 -6.50
N TYR A 71 -9.84 -0.21 -5.62
CA TYR A 71 -8.79 0.80 -5.43
C TYR A 71 -7.68 0.25 -4.55
N LYS A 72 -6.46 0.19 -5.09
CA LYS A 72 -5.26 -0.35 -4.41
C LYS A 72 -4.58 0.64 -3.48
N ASP A 73 -4.88 1.93 -3.63
CA ASP A 73 -4.29 3.03 -2.87
C ASP A 73 -5.36 3.74 -2.03
N ALA A 74 -5.07 4.01 -0.76
CA ALA A 74 -5.99 4.68 0.16
C ALA A 74 -6.39 6.08 -0.32
N LYS A 75 -5.45 6.81 -0.92
CA LYS A 75 -5.69 8.17 -1.43
C LYS A 75 -6.72 8.19 -2.56
N ILE A 76 -6.59 7.25 -3.51
CA ILE A 76 -7.50 7.16 -4.66
C ILE A 76 -8.87 6.68 -4.17
N LEU A 77 -8.90 5.72 -3.26
CA LEU A 77 -10.13 5.27 -2.60
C LEU A 77 -10.85 6.44 -1.92
N PHE A 78 -10.14 7.25 -1.13
CA PHE A 78 -10.72 8.42 -0.46
C PHE A 78 -11.28 9.44 -1.45
N ALA A 79 -10.55 9.81 -2.50
CA ALA A 79 -11.03 10.76 -3.50
C ALA A 79 -12.29 10.23 -4.25
N ALA A 80 -12.34 8.92 -4.53
CA ALA A 80 -13.52 8.30 -5.14
C ALA A 80 -14.72 8.31 -4.18
N LEU A 81 -14.48 8.16 -2.87
CA LEU A 81 -15.51 8.31 -1.84
C LEU A 81 -16.01 9.75 -1.73
N GLU A 82 -15.11 10.73 -1.71
CA GLU A 82 -15.48 12.15 -1.73
C GLU A 82 -16.30 12.49 -2.98
N THR A 83 -15.93 11.97 -4.14
CA THR A 83 -16.68 12.20 -5.38
C THR A 83 -18.09 11.59 -5.32
N ARG A 84 -18.24 10.41 -4.72
CA ARG A 84 -19.53 9.69 -4.67
C ARG A 84 -20.46 10.20 -3.55
N PHE A 85 -19.91 10.47 -2.37
CA PHE A 85 -20.68 10.79 -1.16
C PHE A 85 -20.53 12.24 -0.71
N GLY A 86 -19.46 12.92 -1.12
CA GLY A 86 -19.19 14.31 -0.77
C GLY A 86 -20.06 15.33 -1.51
N GLY A 87 -21.06 14.88 -2.27
CA GLY A 87 -22.17 15.69 -2.75
C GLY A 87 -21.77 17.06 -3.28
N ASN A 88 -21.25 17.13 -4.51
CA ASN A 88 -21.31 18.30 -5.40
C ASN A 88 -21.72 19.64 -4.73
N GLU A 89 -20.73 20.34 -4.15
CA GLU A 89 -20.71 21.81 -4.00
C GLU A 89 -20.62 22.46 -5.40
N ALA A 90 -21.63 22.19 -6.24
CA ALA A 90 -21.86 22.85 -7.54
C ALA A 90 -23.32 23.30 -7.68
N THR A 91 -24.06 23.40 -6.57
CA THR A 91 -25.35 24.08 -6.49
C THR A 91 -25.27 25.34 -5.65
N LYS A 92 -24.50 26.32 -6.14
CA LYS A 92 -24.68 27.76 -5.90
C LYS A 92 -24.08 28.44 -7.13
N LYS A 93 -24.77 29.30 -7.87
CA LYS A 93 -26.10 29.89 -7.76
C LYS A 93 -26.37 30.47 -9.16
N ILE A 94 -27.64 30.39 -9.57
CA ILE A 94 -28.40 31.22 -10.52
C ILE A 94 -27.65 32.43 -11.11
#